data_AF-A0A7S3SI34-F1
#
_entry.id   AF-A0A7S3SI34-F1
#
_cell.length_a   1.000
_cell.length_b   1.000
_cell.length_c   1.000
_cell.angle_alpha   90.00
_cell.angle_beta   90.00
_cell.angle_gamma   90.00
#
_symmetry.space_group_name_H-M   'P 1'
#
loop_
_entity.id
_entity.type
_entity.pdbx_description
1 polymer ?
#
loop_
_entity_poly.entity_id
_entity_poly.type
_entity_poly.pdbx_seq_one_letter_code
_entity_poly.pdbx_strand_id
1 'polypeptide(L)'
;VTFPGVWTNTCCSHPLFGMKPNEVDSPAAVASGNPVGVKHAAVRKLGHELGIPAGQLDANRFKFVTRVHYWAADALTYGADAPWGEHEIDYLVLIQLKPGPFTLHANPDEVMDTAWVNSDELSEWMGSSRNLWSPWFRVIARERLFGWWADLGRAFKLPAEKPILRFDAPAEHCKGDGSHSGRAA
;
A
#
# COMPACT_ATOMS: atom_id res chain seq x y z
N VAL A 1 -13.66 -2.71 -10.35
CA VAL A 1 -12.97 -1.75 -9.46
C VAL A 1 -13.56 -1.95 -8.07
N THR A 2 -12.70 -2.18 -7.07
CA THR A 2 -13.04 -2.29 -5.65
C THR A 2 -12.79 -0.93 -4.98
N PHE A 3 -13.58 -0.58 -3.97
CA PHE A 3 -13.45 0.62 -3.15
C PHE A 3 -13.39 1.95 -3.94
N PRO A 4 -14.35 2.25 -4.83
CA PRO A 4 -14.37 3.52 -5.56
C PRO A 4 -14.51 4.72 -4.61
N GLY A 5 -13.78 5.81 -4.90
CA GLY A 5 -13.93 7.09 -4.20
C GLY A 5 -13.35 7.12 -2.77
N VAL A 6 -12.51 6.15 -2.39
CA VAL A 6 -11.79 6.17 -1.11
C VAL A 6 -10.39 6.77 -1.27
N TRP A 7 -9.92 7.49 -0.26
CA TRP A 7 -8.51 7.84 -0.13
C TRP A 7 -7.69 6.61 0.29
N THR A 8 -6.44 6.54 -0.17
CA THR A 8 -5.50 5.44 0.13
C THR A 8 -4.05 5.92 0.05
N ASN A 9 -3.08 5.02 0.25
CA ASN A 9 -1.67 5.30 -0.02
C ASN A 9 -1.39 5.54 -1.52
N THR A 10 -0.14 5.89 -1.85
CA THR A 10 0.25 6.35 -3.19
C THR A 10 -0.20 5.45 -4.36
N CYS A 11 -0.12 4.13 -4.24
CA CYS A 11 -0.49 3.16 -5.29
C CYS A 11 -0.63 1.76 -4.68
N CYS A 12 -1.66 1.01 -5.07
CA CYS A 12 -1.92 -0.37 -4.66
C CYS A 12 -2.27 -1.20 -5.89
N SER A 13 -1.58 -2.32 -6.12
CA SER A 13 -1.86 -3.18 -7.27
C SER A 13 -1.10 -4.50 -7.15
N HIS A 14 -1.15 -5.30 -8.22
CA HIS A 14 -0.61 -6.66 -8.24
C HIS A 14 0.59 -6.79 -9.17
N PRO A 15 1.61 -7.57 -8.78
CA PRO A 15 2.62 -8.05 -9.72
C PRO A 15 1.98 -9.01 -10.73
N LEU A 16 2.37 -8.90 -11.99
CA LEU A 16 1.85 -9.75 -13.07
C LEU A 16 2.86 -10.81 -13.51
N PHE A 17 2.37 -12.01 -13.78
CA PHE A 17 3.19 -13.08 -14.35
C PHE A 17 3.54 -12.78 -15.82
N GLY A 18 4.77 -13.09 -16.23
CA GLY A 18 5.23 -12.96 -17.62
C GLY A 18 5.68 -11.55 -18.04
N MET A 19 5.73 -10.60 -17.12
CA MET A 19 6.19 -9.24 -17.39
C MET A 19 7.70 -9.17 -17.66
N LYS A 20 8.10 -8.14 -18.42
CA LYS A 20 9.49 -7.74 -18.63
C LYS A 20 9.62 -6.24 -18.32
N PRO A 21 10.39 -5.84 -17.29
CA PRO A 21 11.12 -6.69 -16.34
C PRO A 21 10.20 -7.58 -15.49
N ASN A 22 10.74 -8.68 -14.95
CA ASN A 22 9.95 -9.67 -14.18
C ASN A 22 9.36 -9.03 -12.92
N GLU A 23 8.09 -9.31 -12.63
CA GLU A 23 7.36 -8.78 -11.48
C GLU A 23 7.11 -9.82 -10.37
N VAL A 24 7.35 -11.10 -10.64
CA VAL A 24 7.10 -12.18 -9.68
C VAL A 24 8.38 -12.56 -8.95
N ASP A 25 8.41 -12.34 -7.64
CA ASP A 25 9.57 -12.64 -6.79
C ASP A 25 9.66 -14.11 -6.38
N SER A 26 10.89 -14.63 -6.33
CA SER A 26 11.15 -15.96 -5.77
C SER A 26 11.14 -15.92 -4.24
N PRO A 27 10.85 -17.04 -3.56
CA PRO A 27 10.95 -17.12 -2.10
C PRO A 27 12.31 -16.67 -1.55
N ALA A 28 13.40 -16.93 -2.29
CA ALA A 28 14.74 -16.51 -1.92
C ALA A 28 14.94 -14.98 -1.98
N ALA A 29 14.38 -14.31 -3.00
CA ALA A 29 14.44 -12.85 -3.12
C ALA A 29 13.65 -12.16 -2.01
N VAL A 30 12.50 -12.73 -1.62
CA VAL A 30 11.71 -12.23 -0.48
C VAL A 30 12.48 -12.46 0.83
N ALA A 31 13.08 -13.64 1.00
CA ALA A 31 13.82 -14.00 2.21
C ALA A 31 15.06 -13.12 2.43
N SER A 32 15.74 -12.70 1.36
CA SER A 32 16.88 -11.78 1.40
C SER A 32 16.49 -10.32 1.69
N GLY A 33 15.19 -10.01 1.69
CA GLY A 33 14.69 -8.65 1.91
C GLY A 33 14.79 -7.75 0.68
N ASN A 34 15.02 -8.33 -0.51
CA ASN A 34 15.06 -7.58 -1.76
C ASN A 34 14.19 -8.23 -2.85
N PRO A 35 12.86 -8.26 -2.68
CA PRO A 35 11.93 -8.64 -3.73
C PRO A 35 11.91 -7.55 -4.80
N VAL A 36 12.61 -7.75 -5.92
CA VAL A 36 12.74 -6.75 -6.99
C VAL A 36 11.53 -6.77 -7.92
N GLY A 37 10.86 -7.91 -8.05
CA GLY A 37 9.70 -8.06 -8.92
C GLY A 37 8.57 -7.12 -8.54
N VAL A 38 8.20 -7.10 -7.26
CA VAL A 38 7.16 -6.18 -6.79
C VAL A 38 7.53 -4.71 -6.97
N LYS A 39 8.82 -4.37 -6.94
CA LYS A 39 9.30 -3.00 -7.20
C LYS A 39 9.14 -2.62 -8.67
N HIS A 40 9.32 -3.57 -9.60
CA HIS A 40 8.99 -3.36 -11.01
C HIS A 40 7.49 -3.16 -11.22
N ALA A 41 6.65 -3.95 -10.53
CA ALA A 41 5.20 -3.78 -10.57
C ALA A 41 4.79 -2.39 -10.07
N ALA A 42 5.39 -1.92 -8.97
CA ALA A 42 5.18 -0.58 -8.44
C ALA A 42 5.57 0.51 -9.48
N VAL A 43 6.72 0.39 -10.14
CA VAL A 43 7.13 1.33 -11.20
C VAL A 43 6.12 1.37 -12.35
N ARG A 44 5.67 0.20 -12.83
CA ARG A 44 4.65 0.12 -13.89
C ARG A 44 3.35 0.77 -13.46
N LYS A 45 2.88 0.48 -12.25
CA LYS A 45 1.57 0.93 -11.76
C LYS A 45 1.55 2.40 -11.36
N LEU A 46 2.64 2.94 -10.83
CA LEU A 46 2.83 4.38 -10.65
C LEU A 46 2.80 5.13 -12.00
N GLY A 47 3.34 4.52 -13.07
CA GLY A 47 3.20 5.06 -14.42
C GLY A 47 1.77 4.99 -14.95
N HIS A 48 1.06 3.90 -14.70
CA HIS A 48 -0.32 3.71 -15.16
C HIS A 48 -1.34 4.58 -14.42
N GLU A 49 -1.25 4.67 -13.09
CA GLU A 49 -2.23 5.37 -12.24
C GLU A 49 -1.90 6.86 -12.07
N LEU A 50 -0.63 7.19 -11.84
CA LEU A 50 -0.21 8.56 -11.50
C LEU A 50 0.54 9.26 -12.65
N GLY A 51 0.73 8.59 -13.79
CA GLY A 51 1.46 9.15 -14.93
C GLY A 51 2.93 9.41 -14.66
N ILE A 52 3.52 8.80 -13.62
CA ILE A 52 4.92 9.01 -13.24
C ILE A 52 5.81 8.25 -14.24
N PRO A 53 6.66 8.93 -15.03
CA PRO A 53 7.50 8.25 -16.00
C PRO A 53 8.45 7.26 -15.32
N ALA A 54 8.57 6.04 -15.84
CA ALA A 54 9.44 5.02 -15.28
C ALA A 54 10.89 5.48 -15.11
N GLY A 55 11.39 6.37 -15.99
CA GLY A 55 12.72 6.96 -15.87
C GLY A 55 12.95 7.88 -14.65
N GLN A 56 11.87 8.33 -13.99
CA GLN A 56 11.95 9.09 -12.73
C GLN A 56 11.94 8.19 -11.49
N LEU A 57 11.71 6.88 -11.67
CA LEU A 57 11.65 5.89 -10.61
C LEU A 57 12.77 4.87 -10.77
N ASP A 58 13.63 4.74 -9.75
CA ASP A 58 14.62 3.67 -9.70
C ASP A 58 14.09 2.57 -8.79
N ALA A 59 13.81 1.39 -9.36
CA ALA A 59 13.35 0.22 -8.64
C ALA A 59 14.27 -0.13 -7.45
N ASN A 60 15.57 0.13 -7.54
CA ASN A 60 16.52 -0.16 -6.45
C ASN A 60 16.38 0.79 -5.25
N ARG A 61 15.71 1.94 -5.43
CA ARG A 61 15.44 2.91 -4.35
C ARG A 61 14.19 2.60 -3.57
N PHE A 62 13.36 1.65 -4.04
CA PHE A 62 12.25 1.16 -3.24
C PHE A 62 12.77 0.33 -2.07
N LYS A 63 12.38 0.74 -0.87
CA LYS A 63 12.59 0.01 0.36
C LYS A 63 11.47 -1.00 0.54
N PHE A 64 11.80 -2.29 0.50
CA PHE A 64 10.89 -3.33 0.97
C PHE A 64 10.88 -3.35 2.50
N VAL A 65 9.70 -3.15 3.09
CA VAL A 65 9.52 -3.04 4.54
C VAL A 65 9.06 -4.37 5.11
N THR A 66 7.92 -4.88 4.65
CA THR A 66 7.36 -6.14 5.17
C THR A 66 6.26 -6.65 4.24
N ARG A 67 5.63 -7.77 4.62
CA ARG A 67 4.39 -8.27 4.01
C ARG A 67 3.27 -8.26 5.02
N VAL A 68 2.07 -7.98 4.54
CA VAL A 68 0.84 -7.94 5.32
C VAL A 68 -0.16 -8.91 4.71
N HIS A 69 -0.75 -9.77 5.53
CA HIS A 69 -1.89 -10.58 5.14
C HIS A 69 -3.17 -9.97 5.69
N TYR A 70 -4.10 -9.62 4.80
CA TYR A 70 -5.40 -9.07 5.15
C TYR A 70 -6.46 -9.54 4.16
N TRP A 71 -7.73 -9.35 4.53
CA TRP A 71 -8.84 -9.39 3.60
C TRP A 71 -9.87 -8.34 3.99
N ALA A 72 -10.66 -7.84 3.04
CA ALA A 72 -11.70 -6.86 3.28
C ALA A 72 -12.80 -6.95 2.22
N ALA A 73 -14.07 -6.95 2.62
CA ALA A 73 -15.18 -6.81 1.68
C ALA A 73 -15.44 -5.33 1.38
N ASP A 74 -15.85 -5.01 0.16
CA ASP A 74 -16.27 -3.66 -0.23
C ASP A 74 -17.72 -3.39 0.19
N ALA A 75 -17.98 -3.56 1.48
CA ALA A 75 -19.31 -3.45 2.07
C ALA A 75 -19.81 -2.00 2.15
N LEU A 76 -18.92 -1.00 2.08
CA LEU A 76 -19.32 0.40 1.97
C LEU A 76 -19.98 0.70 0.62
N THR A 77 -19.47 0.10 -0.46
CA THR A 77 -20.00 0.30 -1.81
C THR A 77 -21.18 -0.63 -2.09
N TYR A 78 -21.09 -1.89 -1.69
CA TYR A 78 -22.03 -2.94 -2.11
C TYR A 78 -22.92 -3.50 -0.97
N GLY A 79 -22.80 -2.99 0.25
CA GLY A 79 -23.57 -3.46 1.41
C GLY A 79 -23.04 -4.76 2.02
N ALA A 80 -23.78 -5.32 2.99
CA ALA A 80 -23.34 -6.48 3.77
C ALA A 80 -23.04 -7.74 2.94
N ASP A 81 -23.75 -7.92 1.82
CA ASP A 81 -23.60 -9.05 0.89
C ASP A 81 -22.68 -8.70 -0.30
N ALA A 82 -21.65 -7.87 -0.06
CA ALA A 82 -20.74 -7.38 -1.09
C ALA A 82 -20.13 -8.56 -1.90
N PRO A 83 -20.31 -8.60 -3.23
CA PRO A 83 -19.73 -9.64 -4.06
C PRO A 83 -18.24 -9.39 -4.38
N TRP A 84 -17.71 -8.22 -3.98
CA TRP A 84 -16.35 -7.77 -4.27
C TRP A 84 -15.59 -7.48 -2.97
N GLY A 85 -14.28 -7.71 -3.00
CA GLY A 85 -13.37 -7.49 -1.90
C GLY A 85 -11.95 -7.86 -2.27
N GLU A 86 -11.05 -7.78 -1.29
CA GLU A 86 -9.63 -8.11 -1.43
C GLU A 86 -9.24 -9.21 -0.44
N HIS A 87 -8.27 -10.05 -0.82
CA HIS A 87 -7.61 -11.04 0.06
C HIS A 87 -6.17 -11.23 -0.38
N GLU A 88 -5.23 -10.63 0.35
CA GLU A 88 -3.88 -10.40 -0.18
C GLU A 88 -2.78 -10.71 0.83
N ILE A 89 -1.65 -11.20 0.34
CA ILE A 89 -0.34 -11.01 0.97
C ILE A 89 0.31 -9.81 0.29
N ASP A 90 0.06 -8.63 0.83
CA ASP A 90 0.50 -7.36 0.28
C ASP A 90 1.93 -7.04 0.68
N TYR A 91 2.70 -6.45 -0.25
CA TYR A 91 4.11 -6.08 -0.07
C TYR A 91 4.20 -4.59 0.18
N LEU A 92 4.57 -4.22 1.40
CA LEU A 92 4.76 -2.81 1.74
C LEU A 92 6.12 -2.35 1.25
N VAL A 93 6.09 -1.47 0.25
CA VAL A 93 7.28 -0.80 -0.30
C VAL A 93 7.19 0.71 -0.11
N LEU A 94 8.31 1.33 0.25
CA LEU A 94 8.43 2.78 0.39
C LEU A 94 9.39 3.31 -0.66
N ILE A 95 9.11 4.49 -1.20
CA ILE A 95 10.05 5.26 -2.02
C ILE A 95 10.10 6.69 -1.52
N GLN A 96 11.32 7.21 -1.37
CA GLN A 96 11.55 8.63 -1.13
C GLN A 96 12.05 9.27 -2.42
N LEU A 97 11.28 10.22 -2.96
CA LEU A 97 11.69 10.93 -4.16
C LEU A 97 12.93 11.81 -3.90
N LYS A 98 13.75 12.02 -4.93
CA LYS A 98 14.83 13.01 -4.84
C LYS A 98 14.21 14.39 -5.05
N PRO A 99 14.71 15.44 -4.37
CA PRO A 99 14.37 16.81 -4.72
C PRO A 99 14.67 17.07 -6.20
N GLY A 100 13.76 17.75 -6.89
CA GLY A 100 13.90 18.09 -8.30
C GLY A 100 12.56 18.08 -9.04
N PRO A 101 12.58 18.31 -10.36
CA PRO A 101 11.41 18.19 -11.20
C PRO A 101 10.79 16.79 -11.07
N PHE A 102 9.49 16.74 -10.81
CA PHE A 102 8.73 15.52 -10.68
C PHE A 102 7.46 15.62 -11.51
N THR A 103 7.17 14.58 -12.28
CA THR A 103 6.00 14.50 -13.16
C THR A 103 4.93 13.66 -12.50
N LEU A 104 3.74 14.24 -12.36
CA LEU A 104 2.53 13.55 -11.89
C LEU A 104 1.36 14.02 -12.75
N HIS A 105 0.77 13.08 -13.48
CA HIS A 105 -0.40 13.27 -14.33
C HIS A 105 -1.32 12.08 -14.10
N ALA A 106 -2.14 12.18 -13.05
CA ALA A 106 -3.04 11.12 -12.64
C ALA A 106 -3.98 10.71 -13.79
N ASN A 107 -4.14 9.40 -13.99
CA ASN A 107 -5.09 8.84 -14.93
C ASN A 107 -6.50 8.96 -14.33
N PRO A 108 -7.42 9.76 -14.92
CA PRO A 108 -8.75 9.96 -14.35
C PRO A 108 -9.63 8.71 -14.32
N ASP A 109 -9.30 7.67 -15.09
CA ASP A 109 -10.00 6.38 -15.04
C ASP A 109 -9.63 5.56 -13.79
N GLU A 110 -8.49 5.88 -13.16
CA GLU A 110 -7.94 5.14 -12.02
C GLU A 110 -7.92 5.97 -10.73
N VAL A 111 -7.64 7.27 -10.82
CA VAL A 111 -7.38 8.16 -9.68
C VAL A 111 -8.27 9.40 -9.76
N MET A 112 -9.17 9.53 -8.78
CA MET A 112 -10.08 10.66 -8.67
C MET A 112 -9.40 11.95 -8.21
N ASP A 113 -8.49 11.85 -7.23
CA ASP A 113 -7.77 13.00 -6.67
C ASP A 113 -6.45 12.55 -6.02
N THR A 114 -5.52 13.50 -5.82
CA THR A 114 -4.22 13.28 -5.19
C THR A 114 -3.89 14.40 -4.21
N ALA A 115 -3.28 14.06 -3.07
CA ALA A 115 -2.81 15.05 -2.10
C ALA A 115 -1.40 14.69 -1.61
N TRP A 116 -0.53 15.69 -1.56
CA TRP A 116 0.70 15.63 -0.77
C TRP A 116 0.40 16.17 0.62
N VAL A 117 0.66 15.36 1.64
CA VAL A 117 0.38 15.70 3.02
C VAL A 117 1.62 15.44 3.88
N ASN A 118 1.77 16.21 4.95
CA ASN A 118 2.68 15.88 6.04
C ASN A 118 2.02 14.93 7.04
N SER A 119 2.79 14.47 8.04
CA SER A 119 2.33 13.50 9.04
C SER A 119 1.14 14.03 9.87
N ASP A 120 1.15 15.31 10.23
CA ASP A 120 0.10 15.91 11.06
C ASP A 120 -1.19 16.10 10.25
N GLU A 121 -1.07 16.57 9.00
CA GLU A 121 -2.19 16.71 8.06
C GLU A 121 -2.86 15.35 7.79
N LEU A 122 -2.08 14.29 7.54
CA LEU A 122 -2.65 12.96 7.34
C LEU A 122 -3.37 12.46 8.60
N SER A 123 -2.78 12.68 9.77
CA SER A 123 -3.39 12.30 11.06
C SER A 123 -4.74 12.98 11.27
N GLU A 124 -4.81 14.29 11.00
CA GLU A 124 -6.05 15.06 11.08
C GLU A 124 -7.09 14.57 10.06
N TRP A 125 -6.70 14.34 8.81
CA TRP A 125 -7.60 13.85 7.76
C TRP A 125 -8.17 12.47 8.06
N MET A 126 -7.35 11.58 8.63
CA MET A 126 -7.79 10.25 9.05
C MET A 126 -8.70 10.28 10.28
N GLY A 127 -8.60 11.31 11.12
CA GLY A 127 -9.52 11.54 12.24
C GLY A 127 -10.87 12.14 11.84
N SER A 128 -10.99 12.68 10.63
CA SER A 128 -12.20 13.30 10.10
C SER A 128 -13.17 12.28 9.50
N SER A 129 -14.46 12.37 9.83
CA SER A 129 -15.51 11.53 9.22
C SER A 129 -15.87 11.93 7.78
N ARG A 130 -15.25 12.97 7.23
CA ARG A 130 -15.54 13.47 5.87
C ARG A 130 -14.87 12.64 4.78
N ASN A 131 -13.81 11.92 5.12
CA ASN A 131 -13.01 11.16 4.16
C ASN A 131 -13.27 9.66 4.35
N LEU A 132 -13.54 8.98 3.25
CA LEU A 132 -13.53 7.52 3.21
C LEU A 132 -12.10 7.06 2.93
N TRP A 133 -11.69 5.99 3.60
CA TRP A 133 -10.34 5.45 3.51
C TRP A 133 -10.37 3.97 3.21
N SER A 134 -9.43 3.51 2.40
CA SER A 134 -9.27 2.08 2.17
C SER A 134 -9.02 1.32 3.48
N PRO A 135 -9.57 0.09 3.63
CA PRO A 135 -9.44 -0.70 4.84
C PRO A 135 -7.98 -0.93 5.24
N TRP A 136 -7.13 -1.27 4.27
CA TRP A 136 -5.73 -1.59 4.49
C TRP A 136 -4.95 -0.35 4.93
N PHE A 137 -5.16 0.80 4.29
CA PHE A 137 -4.38 1.99 4.59
C PHE A 137 -4.67 2.52 5.99
N ARG A 138 -5.91 2.44 6.48
CA ARG A 138 -6.23 2.78 7.88
C ARG A 138 -5.41 1.97 8.87
N VAL A 139 -5.29 0.67 8.63
CA VAL A 139 -4.52 -0.20 9.53
C VAL A 139 -3.03 0.05 9.40
N ILE A 140 -2.50 0.12 8.17
CA ILE A 140 -1.07 0.42 7.93
C ILE A 140 -0.68 1.77 8.54
N ALA A 141 -1.54 2.79 8.41
CA ALA A 141 -1.29 4.10 8.95
C ALA A 141 -1.18 4.09 10.47
N ARG A 142 -2.20 3.54 11.13
CA ARG A 142 -2.28 3.42 12.60
C ARG A 142 -1.14 2.60 13.18
N GLU A 143 -0.83 1.46 12.57
CA GLU A 143 0.07 0.47 13.15
C GLU A 143 1.55 0.70 12.80
N ARG A 144 1.85 1.41 11.70
CA ARG A 144 3.21 1.45 11.15
C ARG A 144 3.63 2.80 10.59
N LEU A 145 2.82 3.40 9.70
CA LEU A 145 3.24 4.55 8.88
C LEU A 145 3.80 5.70 9.71
N PHE A 146 3.06 6.15 10.74
CA PHE A 146 3.49 7.28 11.57
C PHE A 146 4.81 6.99 12.30
N GLY A 147 5.06 5.74 12.69
CA GLY A 147 6.32 5.31 13.28
C GLY A 147 7.49 5.36 12.28
N TRP A 148 7.27 4.94 11.02
CA TRP A 148 8.27 5.06 9.97
C TRP A 148 8.52 6.52 9.58
N TRP A 149 7.47 7.35 9.56
CA TRP A 149 7.54 8.75 9.17
C TRP A 149 8.32 9.59 10.19
N ALA A 150 8.20 9.27 11.48
CA ALA A 150 8.94 9.95 12.55
C ALA A 150 10.48 9.88 12.37
N ASP A 151 10.99 8.84 11.73
CA ASP A 151 12.40 8.72 11.36
C ASP A 151 12.58 7.93 10.06
N LEU A 152 12.36 8.60 8.92
CA LEU A 152 12.52 8.02 7.59
C LEU A 152 13.96 7.50 7.36
N GLY A 153 14.97 8.19 7.91
CA GLY A 153 16.37 7.79 7.76
C GLY A 153 16.65 6.43 8.39
N ARG A 154 16.05 6.15 9.55
CA ARG A 154 16.06 4.83 10.18
C ARG A 154 15.18 3.84 9.44
N ALA A 155 13.96 4.21 9.05
CA ALA A 155 13.02 3.32 8.36
C ALA A 155 13.63 2.69 7.08
N PHE A 156 14.38 3.47 6.30
CA PHE A 156 15.05 2.98 5.09
C PHE A 156 16.25 2.05 5.37
N LYS A 157 16.79 2.06 6.59
CA LYS A 157 17.94 1.23 7.00
C LYS A 157 17.54 -0.06 7.73
N LEU A 158 16.32 -0.13 8.28
CA LEU A 158 15.85 -1.32 8.98
C LEU A 158 15.81 -2.54 8.05
N PRO A 159 16.12 -3.75 8.52
CA PRO A 159 15.86 -4.97 7.75
C PRO A 159 14.35 -5.13 7.50
N ALA A 160 13.98 -5.93 6.49
CA ALA A 160 12.57 -6.22 6.27
C ALA A 160 11.98 -6.96 7.48
N GLU A 161 10.82 -6.51 7.98
CA GLU A 161 10.16 -7.08 9.15
C GLU A 161 9.64 -8.49 8.85
N LYS A 162 9.82 -9.40 9.80
CA LYS A 162 9.36 -10.79 9.77
C LYS A 162 8.74 -11.11 11.15
N PRO A 163 7.67 -11.94 11.24
CA PRO A 163 6.98 -12.67 10.15
C PRO A 163 6.04 -11.77 9.32
N ILE A 164 5.26 -12.37 8.41
CA ILE A 164 4.16 -11.68 7.71
C ILE A 164 3.21 -11.11 8.77
N LEU A 165 2.96 -9.81 8.74
CA LEU A 165 2.01 -9.13 9.62
C LEU A 165 0.59 -9.53 9.23
N ARG A 166 -0.32 -9.57 10.20
CA ARG A 166 -1.73 -9.89 9.95
C ARG A 166 -2.60 -8.80 10.53
N PHE A 167 -3.57 -8.34 9.73
CA PHE A 167 -4.50 -7.31 10.14
C PHE A 167 -5.93 -7.74 9.84
N ASP A 168 -6.81 -7.50 10.81
CA ASP A 168 -8.24 -7.56 10.60
C ASP A 168 -8.71 -6.27 9.93
N ALA A 169 -9.58 -6.37 8.94
CA ALA A 169 -10.26 -5.20 8.39
C ALA A 169 -11.11 -4.50 9.47
N PRO A 170 -11.37 -3.19 9.33
CA PRO A 170 -12.37 -2.49 10.13
C PRO A 170 -13.73 -3.20 10.08
N ALA A 171 -14.50 -3.11 11.17
CA ALA A 171 -15.71 -3.91 11.36
C ALA A 171 -16.76 -3.73 10.25
N GLU A 172 -16.82 -2.54 9.67
CA GLU A 172 -17.69 -2.15 8.56
C GLU A 172 -17.38 -2.86 7.23
N HIS A 173 -16.20 -3.48 7.08
CA HIS A 173 -15.80 -4.24 5.88
C HIS A 173 -15.97 -5.76 6.04
N CYS A 174 -16.75 -6.18 7.04
CA CYS A 174 -17.05 -7.56 7.44
C CYS A 174 -15.85 -8.40 7.94
N LYS A 175 -16.11 -9.25 8.93
CA LYS A 175 -15.20 -10.24 9.56
C LYS A 175 -15.72 -11.67 9.28
N GLY A 176 -14.81 -12.63 9.13
CA GLY A 176 -15.07 -14.07 8.96
C GLY A 176 -13.76 -14.79 8.63
N ASP A 177 -13.31 -15.81 9.34
CA ASP A 177 -13.71 -16.43 10.62
C ASP A 177 -12.48 -17.18 11.22
N GLY A 178 -11.49 -16.47 11.79
CA GLY A 178 -10.29 -17.16 12.26
C GLY A 178 -9.43 -16.44 13.29
N SER A 179 -10.03 -16.06 14.42
CA SER A 179 -9.40 -15.74 15.70
C SER A 179 -8.01 -15.05 15.66
N HIS A 180 -7.99 -13.72 15.54
CA HIS A 180 -6.80 -12.94 15.91
C HIS A 180 -7.10 -12.13 17.17
N SER A 181 -6.91 -12.77 18.33
CA SER A 181 -6.68 -12.12 19.62
C SER A 181 -5.31 -11.41 19.69
N GLY A 182 -4.79 -10.97 18.53
CA GLY A 182 -3.55 -10.21 18.43
C GLY A 182 -3.78 -8.83 19.02
N ARG A 183 -3.51 -8.68 20.32
CA ARG A 183 -3.16 -7.38 20.89
C ARG A 183 -2.08 -6.77 20.00
N ALA A 184 -2.29 -5.53 19.57
CA ALA A 184 -1.20 -4.69 19.12
C ALA A 184 -0.09 -4.76 20.18
N ALA A 185 1.11 -5.17 19.74
CA ALA A 185 2.31 -5.09 20.55
C ALA A 185 2.76 -3.62 20.61
#